data_AF-A0A6N9H789-F1
#
_entry.id   AF-A0A6N9H789-F1
#
_cell.length_a   1.000
_cell.length_b   1.000
_cell.length_c   1.000
_cell.angle_alpha   90.00
_cell.angle_beta   90.00
_cell.angle_gamma   90.00
#
_symmetry.space_group_name_H-M   'P 1'
#
loop_
_entity.id
_entity.type
_entity.pdbx_description
1 polymer ?
#
loop_
_entity_poly.entity_id
_entity_poly.type
_entity_poly.pdbx_seq_one_letter_code
_entity_poly.pdbx_strand_id
1 'polypeptide(L)'
;MGRRERPAAGARGRIGALARSRPAVLAVLVLAAACEAVWAHALGGGLRSATAGIAFGCALFASFAGLAWAMRTIPMGTAYAMWTGLGAALTAAWGFADGEPFSFGRAAGIAVIVVAVAGLQLTAGRGAGPREARAAGGRAAPHRDTAPGDDAAPHRDAALRSGKAPHGAAAPGAEAPDQHGPDTA
;
A
#
# COMPACT_ATOMS: atom_id res chain seq x y z
N MET A 1 0.55 59.24 6.80
CA MET A 1 1.95 58.78 6.88
C MET A 1 1.99 57.62 7.88
N GLY A 2 2.26 56.39 7.45
CA GLY A 2 2.22 55.22 8.34
C GLY A 2 2.20 53.91 7.55
N ARG A 3 3.39 53.35 7.36
CA ARG A 3 3.77 52.25 6.47
C ARG A 3 3.00 50.96 6.77
N ARG A 4 2.54 50.27 5.73
CA ARG A 4 2.05 48.88 5.82
C ARG A 4 3.21 47.96 6.19
N GLU A 5 3.25 47.50 7.43
CA GLU A 5 4.26 46.57 7.93
C GLU A 5 3.63 45.17 8.06
N ARG A 6 3.61 44.38 6.98
CA ARG A 6 3.67 42.90 7.05
C ARG A 6 4.50 42.46 5.84
N PRO A 7 5.60 41.70 6.00
CA PRO A 7 5.44 40.25 6.20
C PRO A 7 6.64 39.51 6.86
N ALA A 8 6.47 38.96 8.07
CA ALA A 8 7.35 37.90 8.59
C ALA A 8 6.87 36.46 8.23
N ALA A 9 5.75 36.34 7.50
CA ALA A 9 5.14 35.06 7.13
C ALA A 9 5.85 34.35 5.94
N GLY A 10 6.67 35.06 5.16
CA GLY A 10 7.25 34.54 3.92
C GLY A 10 8.49 33.64 4.10
N ALA A 11 9.24 33.76 5.19
CA ALA A 11 10.47 32.97 5.38
C ALA A 11 10.17 31.51 5.76
N ARG A 12 9.27 31.28 6.72
CA ARG A 12 8.84 29.93 7.14
C ARG A 12 8.12 29.16 6.04
N GLY A 13 7.29 29.85 5.24
CA GLY A 13 6.60 29.25 4.09
C GLY A 13 7.57 28.80 3.00
N ARG A 14 8.62 29.58 2.71
CA ARG A 14 9.65 29.24 1.72
C ARG A 14 10.52 28.06 2.13
N ILE A 15 10.91 27.95 3.40
CA ILE A 15 11.67 26.80 3.91
C ILE A 15 10.84 25.52 3.80
N GLY A 16 9.54 25.58 4.18
CA GLY A 16 8.62 24.46 4.01
C GLY A 16 8.33 24.09 2.55
N ALA A 17 8.31 25.07 1.64
CA ALA A 17 8.13 24.84 0.21
C ALA A 17 9.38 24.25 -0.45
N LEU A 18 10.57 24.72 -0.08
CA LEU A 18 11.86 24.16 -0.54
C LEU A 18 12.07 22.73 -0.02
N ALA A 19 11.70 22.47 1.25
CA ALA A 19 11.73 21.13 1.81
C ALA A 19 10.82 20.15 1.03
N ARG A 20 9.71 20.60 0.44
CA ARG A 20 8.84 19.76 -0.39
C ARG A 20 9.17 19.80 -1.89
N SER A 21 10.30 20.40 -2.27
CA SER A 21 10.73 20.40 -3.67
C SER A 21 11.18 18.99 -4.09
N ARG A 22 10.91 18.60 -5.34
CA ARG A 22 11.35 17.31 -5.90
C ARG A 22 12.84 17.00 -5.64
N PRO A 23 13.81 17.92 -5.84
CA PRO A 23 15.21 17.62 -5.54
C PRO A 23 15.46 17.38 -4.05
N ALA A 24 14.81 18.13 -3.15
CA ALA A 24 14.93 17.90 -1.71
C ALA A 24 14.37 16.53 -1.32
N VAL A 25 13.27 16.11 -1.93
CA VAL A 25 12.68 14.79 -1.69
C VAL A 25 13.63 13.67 -2.13
N LEU A 26 14.21 13.77 -3.32
CA LEU A 26 15.16 12.79 -3.81
C LEU A 26 16.44 12.75 -2.96
N ALA A 27 16.93 13.91 -2.51
CA ALA A 27 18.10 13.97 -1.62
C ALA A 27 17.85 13.24 -0.30
N VAL A 28 16.67 13.42 0.31
CA VAL A 28 16.29 12.69 1.53
C VAL A 28 16.17 11.19 1.25
N LEU A 29 15.66 10.79 0.09
CA LEU A 29 15.54 9.38 -0.28
C LEU A 29 16.92 8.72 -0.46
N VAL A 30 17.86 9.42 -1.11
CA VAL A 30 19.25 8.97 -1.24
C VAL A 30 19.92 8.85 0.12
N LEU A 31 19.73 9.83 1.00
CA LEU A 31 20.27 9.78 2.36
C LEU A 31 19.65 8.62 3.16
N ALA A 32 18.34 8.38 3.02
CA ALA A 32 17.65 7.25 3.64
C ALA A 32 18.21 5.90 3.17
N ALA A 33 18.52 5.76 1.88
CA ALA A 33 19.15 4.57 1.32
C ALA A 33 20.61 4.40 1.78
N ALA A 34 21.35 5.50 1.97
CA ALA A 34 22.69 5.43 2.57
C ALA A 34 22.65 4.99 4.04
N CYS A 35 21.69 5.51 4.82
CA CYS A 35 21.42 5.02 6.17
C CYS A 35 21.03 3.54 6.17
N GLU A 36 20.42 3.03 5.09
CA GLU A 36 20.12 1.61 4.94
C GLU A 36 21.37 0.75 4.99
N ALA A 37 22.37 1.13 4.21
CA ALA A 37 23.65 0.42 4.19
C ALA A 37 24.34 0.41 5.56
N VAL A 38 24.25 1.52 6.31
CA VAL A 38 24.83 1.61 7.66
C VAL A 38 24.16 0.65 8.63
N TRP A 39 22.82 0.62 8.70
CA TRP A 39 22.14 -0.31 9.63
C TRP A 39 22.28 -1.75 9.17
N ALA A 40 22.26 -2.03 7.86
CA ALA A 40 22.42 -3.38 7.32
C ALA A 40 23.83 -3.94 7.63
N HIS A 41 24.87 -3.12 7.46
CA HIS A 41 26.24 -3.49 7.81
C HIS A 41 26.38 -3.74 9.32
N ALA A 42 25.88 -2.83 10.17
CA ALA A 42 25.90 -3.01 11.62
C ALA A 42 25.16 -4.28 12.08
N LEU A 43 24.02 -4.57 11.46
CA LEU A 43 23.24 -5.78 11.70
C LEU A 43 24.00 -7.04 11.28
N GLY A 44 24.66 -7.02 10.12
CA GLY A 44 25.48 -8.12 9.62
C GLY A 44 26.64 -8.48 10.56
N GLY A 45 27.20 -7.50 11.27
CA GLY A 45 28.20 -7.71 12.33
C GLY A 45 27.66 -8.33 13.63
N GLY A 46 26.35 -8.56 13.73
CA GLY A 46 25.71 -9.23 14.86
C GLY A 46 25.52 -8.37 16.12
N LEU A 47 25.61 -7.04 16.00
CA LEU A 47 25.32 -6.08 17.08
C LEU A 47 26.05 -6.34 18.42
N ARG A 48 27.28 -6.87 18.35
CA ARG A 48 28.04 -7.33 19.52
C ARG A 48 28.57 -6.23 20.44
N SER A 49 28.48 -4.97 20.04
CA SER A 49 28.92 -3.81 20.82
C SER A 49 27.81 -2.77 20.95
N ALA A 50 27.85 -1.99 22.03
CA ALA A 50 26.91 -0.89 22.24
C ALA A 50 26.99 0.15 21.12
N THR A 51 28.19 0.39 20.57
CA THR A 51 28.38 1.31 19.43
C THR A 51 27.70 0.79 18.17
N ALA A 52 27.82 -0.51 17.87
CA ALA A 52 27.11 -1.13 16.73
C ALA A 52 25.60 -1.11 16.93
N GLY A 53 25.12 -1.36 18.14
CA GLY A 53 23.69 -1.27 18.49
C GLY A 53 23.13 0.14 18.31
N ILE A 54 23.84 1.17 18.78
CA ILE A 54 23.45 2.57 18.61
C ILE A 54 23.47 2.97 17.12
N ALA A 55 24.53 2.61 16.39
CA ALA A 55 24.63 2.88 14.96
C ALA A 55 23.47 2.25 14.19
N PHE A 56 23.16 0.97 14.46
CA PHE A 56 22.01 0.26 13.90
C PHE A 56 20.70 0.99 14.21
N GLY A 57 20.41 1.28 15.48
CA GLY A 57 19.14 1.90 15.88
C GLY A 57 18.94 3.29 15.28
N CYS A 58 19.97 4.14 15.33
CA CYS A 58 19.91 5.49 14.78
C CYS A 58 19.78 5.48 13.25
N ALA A 59 20.57 4.66 12.55
CA ALA A 59 20.53 4.57 11.10
C ALA A 59 19.22 3.93 10.60
N LEU A 60 18.72 2.89 11.28
CA LEU A 60 17.43 2.27 10.98
C LEU A 60 16.30 3.31 11.09
N PHE A 61 16.21 4.02 12.21
CA PHE A 61 15.16 5.00 12.43
C PHE A 61 15.24 6.16 11.43
N ALA A 62 16.45 6.69 11.18
CA ALA A 62 16.67 7.74 10.20
C ALA A 62 16.29 7.30 8.78
N SER A 63 16.65 6.06 8.40
CA SER A 63 16.35 5.47 7.10
C SER A 63 14.84 5.37 6.86
N PHE A 64 14.11 4.77 7.81
CA PHE A 64 12.66 4.65 7.71
C PHE A 64 11.94 6.01 7.80
N ALA A 65 12.42 6.93 8.64
CA ALA A 65 11.84 8.27 8.74
C ALA A 65 11.99 9.05 7.42
N GLY A 66 13.17 8.99 6.79
CA GLY A 66 13.42 9.63 5.49
C GLY A 66 12.56 9.04 4.38
N LEU A 67 12.45 7.70 4.33
CA LEU A 67 11.59 7.00 3.37
C LEU A 67 10.10 7.38 3.57
N ALA A 68 9.60 7.32 4.81
CA ALA A 68 8.21 7.68 5.13
C ALA A 68 7.91 9.14 4.78
N TRP A 69 8.87 10.03 4.97
CA TRP A 69 8.73 11.43 4.59
C TRP A 69 8.70 11.60 3.07
N ALA A 70 9.55 10.91 2.31
CA ALA A 70 9.57 10.99 0.86
C ALA A 70 8.29 10.45 0.21
N MET A 71 7.72 9.38 0.77
CA MET A 71 6.44 8.80 0.36
C MET A 71 5.24 9.76 0.47
N ARG A 72 5.36 10.88 1.19
CA ARG A 72 4.32 11.93 1.21
C ARG A 72 4.19 12.67 -0.11
N THR A 73 5.17 12.52 -1.01
CA THR A 73 5.24 13.25 -2.29
C THR A 73 5.49 12.35 -3.48
N ILE A 74 6.18 11.23 -3.28
CA ILE A 74 6.52 10.25 -4.29
C ILE A 74 5.61 9.02 -4.11
N PRO A 75 5.10 8.41 -5.20
CA PRO A 75 4.35 7.16 -5.10
C PRO A 75 5.13 6.08 -4.35
N MET A 76 4.43 5.34 -3.49
CA MET A 76 5.04 4.31 -2.62
C MET A 76 5.95 3.35 -3.41
N GLY A 77 5.49 2.83 -4.56
CA GLY A 77 6.28 1.91 -5.38
C GLY A 77 7.61 2.53 -5.85
N THR A 78 7.59 3.81 -6.24
CA THR A 78 8.80 4.54 -6.65
C THR A 78 9.76 4.77 -5.50
N ALA A 79 9.24 5.22 -4.35
CA ALA A 79 10.06 5.52 -3.18
C ALA A 79 10.73 4.25 -2.66
N TYR A 80 9.98 3.15 -2.52
CA TYR A 80 10.52 1.87 -2.08
C TYR A 80 11.55 1.30 -3.05
N ALA A 81 11.27 1.34 -4.36
CA ALA A 81 12.19 0.78 -5.35
C ALA A 81 13.54 1.50 -5.37
N MET A 82 13.53 2.84 -5.32
CA MET A 82 14.77 3.62 -5.22
C MET A 82 15.50 3.40 -3.89
N TRP A 83 14.76 3.37 -2.78
CA TRP A 83 15.34 3.16 -1.45
C TRP A 83 16.03 1.80 -1.35
N THR A 84 15.32 0.70 -1.58
CA THR A 84 15.90 -0.66 -1.49
C THR A 84 16.95 -0.91 -2.56
N GLY A 85 16.73 -0.43 -3.79
CA GLY A 85 17.67 -0.64 -4.89
C GLY A 85 19.02 0.04 -4.63
N LEU A 86 19.00 1.29 -4.16
CA LEU A 86 20.21 2.03 -3.84
C LEU A 86 20.84 1.51 -2.54
N GLY A 87 20.05 1.19 -1.52
CA GLY A 87 20.52 0.61 -0.27
C GLY A 87 21.24 -0.72 -0.48
N ALA A 88 20.67 -1.61 -1.30
CA ALA A 88 21.30 -2.88 -1.67
C ALA A 88 22.62 -2.68 -2.42
N ALA A 89 22.67 -1.75 -3.38
CA ALA A 89 23.90 -1.44 -4.12
C ALA A 89 25.01 -0.89 -3.21
N LEU A 90 24.66 0.04 -2.30
CA LEU A 90 25.60 0.61 -1.33
C LEU A 90 26.10 -0.43 -0.33
N THR A 91 25.21 -1.28 0.18
CA THR A 91 25.57 -2.36 1.12
C THR A 91 26.52 -3.36 0.46
N ALA A 92 26.28 -3.70 -0.81
CA ALA A 92 27.17 -4.58 -1.55
C ALA A 92 28.53 -3.93 -1.83
N ALA A 93 28.55 -2.64 -2.20
CA ALA A 93 29.79 -1.90 -2.38
C ALA A 93 30.61 -1.81 -1.08
N TRP A 94 29.93 -1.65 0.06
CA TRP A 94 30.57 -1.70 1.37
C TRP A 94 31.19 -3.07 1.64
N GLY A 95 30.46 -4.17 1.42
CA GLY A 95 31.01 -5.52 1.57
C GLY A 95 32.28 -5.75 0.76
N PHE A 96 32.32 -5.29 -0.49
CA PHE A 96 33.54 -5.35 -1.30
C PHE A 96 34.69 -4.50 -0.74
N ALA A 97 34.39 -3.33 -0.17
CA ALA A 97 35.38 -2.49 0.49
C ALA A 97 35.95 -3.14 1.78
N ASP A 98 35.15 -3.94 2.48
CA ASP A 98 35.59 -4.75 3.64
C ASP A 98 36.37 -6.00 3.24
N GLY A 99 36.64 -6.20 1.95
CA GLY A 99 37.42 -7.33 1.42
C GLY A 99 36.61 -8.58 1.13
N GLU A 100 35.27 -8.50 1.12
CA GLU A 100 34.41 -9.59 0.67
C GLU A 100 34.74 -9.93 -0.80
N PRO A 101 35.00 -11.20 -1.15
CA PRO A 101 35.48 -11.54 -2.49
C PRO A 101 34.45 -11.18 -3.55
N PHE A 102 34.92 -10.56 -4.63
CA PHE A 102 34.06 -10.18 -5.75
C PHE A 102 33.48 -11.43 -6.41
N SER A 103 32.16 -11.57 -6.33
CA SER A 103 31.41 -12.63 -7.00
C SER A 103 30.65 -12.05 -8.17
N PHE A 104 30.93 -12.56 -9.37
CA PHE A 104 30.22 -12.20 -10.59
C PHE A 104 28.71 -12.42 -10.45
N GLY A 105 28.30 -13.47 -9.72
CA GLY A 105 26.89 -13.75 -9.43
C GLY A 105 26.23 -12.70 -8.54
N ARG A 106 26.94 -12.17 -7.53
CA ARG A 106 26.44 -11.10 -6.66
C ARG A 106 26.29 -9.78 -7.43
N ALA A 107 27.29 -9.44 -8.25
CA ALA A 107 27.22 -8.27 -9.14
C ALA A 107 26.06 -8.38 -10.14
N ALA A 108 25.87 -9.54 -10.75
CA ALA A 108 24.74 -9.81 -11.65
C ALA A 108 23.39 -9.70 -10.92
N GLY A 109 23.27 -10.26 -9.71
CA GLY A 109 22.05 -10.15 -8.89
C GLY A 109 21.69 -8.71 -8.56
N ILE A 110 22.68 -7.89 -8.17
CA ILE A 110 22.48 -6.46 -7.92
C ILE A 110 22.06 -5.75 -9.21
N ALA A 111 22.70 -6.06 -10.34
CA ALA A 111 22.32 -5.48 -11.63
C ALA A 111 20.87 -5.80 -12.00
N VAL A 112 20.40 -7.03 -11.75
CA VAL A 112 18.99 -7.41 -11.95
C VAL A 112 18.06 -6.60 -11.06
N ILE A 113 18.39 -6.42 -9.77
CA ILE A 113 17.60 -5.59 -8.85
C ILE A 113 17.52 -4.15 -9.37
N VAL A 114 18.65 -3.55 -9.76
CA VAL A 114 18.71 -2.18 -10.28
C VAL A 114 17.89 -2.04 -11.57
N VAL A 115 17.98 -3.01 -12.49
CA VAL A 115 17.18 -3.02 -13.73
C VAL A 115 15.69 -3.18 -13.44
N ALA A 116 15.30 -4.05 -12.52
CA ALA A 116 13.90 -4.24 -12.12
C ALA A 116 13.32 -2.96 -11.50
N VAL A 117 14.10 -2.30 -10.63
CA VAL A 117 13.76 -1.00 -10.03
C VAL A 117 13.61 0.07 -11.12
N ALA A 118 14.57 0.19 -12.05
CA ALA A 118 14.49 1.13 -13.16
C ALA A 118 13.30 0.84 -14.07
N GLY A 119 12.97 -0.43 -14.33
CA GLY A 119 11.80 -0.85 -15.09
C GLY A 119 10.49 -0.41 -14.44
N LEU A 120 10.36 -0.59 -13.12
CA LEU A 120 9.18 -0.14 -12.37
C LEU A 120 9.01 1.38 -12.42
N GLN A 121 10.12 2.12 -12.39
CA GLN A 121 10.11 3.58 -12.54
C GLN A 121 9.59 4.05 -13.91
N LEU A 122 10.01 3.37 -14.98
CA LEU A 122 9.62 3.68 -16.35
C LEU A 122 8.14 3.37 -16.64
N THR A 123 7.53 2.46 -15.89
CA THR A 123 6.11 2.11 -16.01
C THR A 123 5.22 2.92 -15.06
N ALA A 124 5.72 3.30 -13.88
CA ALA A 124 5.01 4.17 -12.94
C ALA A 124 4.66 5.54 -13.55
N GLY A 125 5.52 6.08 -14.44
CA GLY A 125 5.24 7.30 -15.21
C GLY A 125 4.19 7.14 -16.33
N ARG A 126 3.78 5.91 -16.67
CA ARG A 126 2.82 5.60 -17.75
C ARG A 126 1.48 5.04 -17.25
N GLY A 127 1.38 4.68 -15.97
CA GLY A 127 0.27 3.90 -15.41
C GLY A 127 -0.95 4.70 -14.92
N ALA A 128 -0.80 5.98 -14.58
CA ALA A 128 -1.93 6.83 -14.17
C ALA A 128 -2.70 7.34 -15.41
N GLY A 129 -3.22 6.41 -16.21
CA GLY A 129 -4.05 6.72 -17.36
C GLY A 129 -5.44 7.24 -16.94
N PRO A 130 -6.19 7.93 -17.84
CA PRO A 130 -7.53 8.50 -17.59
C PRO A 130 -8.61 7.56 -17.01
N ARG A 131 -8.32 6.26 -16.88
CA ARG A 131 -9.22 5.24 -16.31
C ARG A 131 -9.32 5.31 -14.79
N GLU A 132 -8.26 5.65 -14.07
CA GLU A 132 -8.31 5.88 -12.62
C GLU A 132 -9.06 7.18 -12.29
N ALA A 133 -8.90 8.23 -13.12
CA ALA A 133 -9.67 9.47 -13.01
C ALA A 133 -11.18 9.27 -13.32
N ARG A 134 -11.53 8.36 -14.25
CA ARG A 134 -12.93 7.94 -14.47
C ARG A 134 -13.48 7.04 -13.37
N ALA A 135 -12.65 6.21 -12.72
CA ALA A 135 -13.06 5.41 -11.58
C ALA A 135 -13.27 6.27 -10.32
N ALA A 136 -12.44 7.29 -10.11
CA ALA A 136 -12.59 8.27 -9.03
C ALA A 136 -13.68 9.32 -9.30
N GLY A 137 -13.97 9.62 -10.57
CA GLY A 137 -15.02 10.55 -11.01
C GLY A 137 -16.34 9.89 -11.42
N GLY A 138 -16.50 8.58 -11.19
CA GLY A 138 -17.54 7.78 -11.84
C GLY A 138 -18.31 6.88 -10.91
N ARG A 139 -18.88 7.40 -9.81
CA ARG A 139 -20.08 6.80 -9.20
C ARG A 139 -20.90 7.77 -8.36
N ALA A 140 -21.40 8.82 -9.00
CA ALA A 140 -22.73 9.31 -8.68
C ALA A 140 -23.66 8.87 -9.82
N ALA A 141 -24.02 7.58 -9.81
CA ALA A 141 -25.18 7.16 -10.59
C ALA A 141 -26.40 7.81 -9.92
N PRO A 142 -27.24 8.60 -10.62
CA PRO A 142 -28.44 9.12 -10.01
C PRO A 142 -29.31 7.94 -9.59
N HIS A 143 -29.65 7.91 -8.32
CA HIS A 143 -30.66 7.03 -7.77
C HIS A 143 -31.92 7.24 -8.63
N ARG A 144 -32.27 6.27 -9.48
CA ARG A 144 -33.56 6.27 -10.13
C ARG A 144 -34.57 6.04 -9.01
N ASP A 145 -35.24 7.12 -8.61
CA ASP A 145 -36.51 7.00 -7.92
C ASP A 145 -37.44 6.23 -8.86
N THR A 146 -37.69 4.97 -8.51
CA THR A 146 -38.85 4.25 -9.03
C THR A 146 -40.06 4.99 -8.49
N ALA A 147 -40.61 5.90 -9.30
CA ALA A 147 -41.92 6.48 -9.05
C ALA A 147 -42.95 5.34 -8.88
N PRO A 148 -43.92 5.47 -7.96
CA PRO A 148 -45.01 4.51 -7.86
C PRO A 148 -45.78 4.49 -9.18
N GLY A 149 -45.87 3.31 -9.79
CA GLY A 149 -46.72 3.09 -10.95
C GLY A 149 -48.19 3.20 -10.57
N ASP A 150 -48.73 4.41 -10.67
CA ASP A 150 -50.14 4.61 -10.98
C ASP A 150 -50.23 4.72 -12.50
N ASP A 151 -50.59 3.62 -13.15
CA ASP A 151 -51.36 3.65 -14.38
C ASP A 151 -52.21 2.36 -14.44
N ALA A 152 -53.48 2.57 -14.12
CA ALA A 152 -54.65 1.85 -14.62
C ALA A 152 -54.83 0.35 -14.31
N ALA A 153 -55.70 0.07 -13.35
CA ALA A 153 -56.66 -1.06 -13.45
C ALA A 153 -57.69 -0.77 -14.59
N PRO A 154 -58.60 -1.70 -15.00
CA PRO A 154 -58.86 -3.07 -14.54
C PRO A 154 -59.13 -4.10 -15.66
N HIS A 155 -58.90 -5.39 -15.41
CA HIS A 155 -59.71 -6.46 -16.02
C HIS A 155 -60.03 -7.52 -14.96
N ARG A 156 -61.16 -7.30 -14.28
CA ARG A 156 -61.94 -8.35 -13.62
C ARG A 156 -62.92 -8.88 -14.64
N ASP A 157 -62.88 -10.18 -14.91
CA ASP A 157 -64.04 -11.08 -14.96
C ASP A 157 -63.65 -12.42 -15.56
N ALA A 158 -63.76 -13.46 -14.72
CA ALA A 158 -63.98 -14.88 -15.01
C ALA A 158 -63.48 -15.64 -13.77
N ALA A 159 -64.23 -15.65 -12.67
CA ALA A 159 -65.34 -16.58 -12.43
C ALA A 159 -64.89 -18.07 -12.51
N LEU A 160 -65.37 -18.82 -11.51
CA LEU A 160 -65.38 -20.30 -11.39
C LEU A 160 -64.15 -20.88 -10.68
N ARG A 161 -64.20 -21.60 -9.56
CA ARG A 161 -65.23 -22.22 -8.70
C ARG A 161 -64.55 -22.42 -7.33
N SER A 162 -65.12 -21.97 -6.21
CA SER A 162 -66.08 -22.70 -5.36
C SER A 162 -65.66 -24.12 -4.94
N GLY A 163 -65.39 -24.27 -3.63
CA GLY A 163 -65.86 -25.43 -2.86
C GLY A 163 -64.80 -26.35 -2.26
N LYS A 164 -64.60 -26.24 -0.94
CA LYS A 164 -64.75 -27.32 0.08
C LYS A 164 -63.65 -27.30 1.16
N ALA A 165 -64.07 -27.00 2.39
CA ALA A 165 -63.40 -27.35 3.65
C ALA A 165 -64.04 -28.64 4.22
N PRO A 166 -63.70 -29.16 5.43
CA PRO A 166 -62.43 -29.41 6.11
C PRO A 166 -62.31 -30.91 6.52
N HIS A 167 -61.37 -31.25 7.42
CA HIS A 167 -61.10 -32.52 8.17
C HIS A 167 -59.67 -33.01 7.87
N GLY A 168 -58.78 -33.32 8.80
CA GLY A 168 -58.84 -33.61 10.23
C GLY A 168 -57.71 -34.61 10.54
N ALA A 169 -57.24 -34.63 11.79
CA ALA A 169 -56.46 -35.68 12.44
C ALA A 169 -54.91 -35.63 12.45
N ALA A 170 -54.42 -35.58 13.69
CA ALA A 170 -53.31 -36.33 14.28
C ALA A 170 -51.85 -35.80 14.18
N ALA A 171 -51.37 -35.30 15.32
CA ALA A 171 -49.99 -35.48 15.82
C ALA A 171 -49.90 -36.85 16.56
N PRO A 172 -48.82 -37.28 17.25
CA PRO A 172 -47.39 -36.86 17.27
C PRO A 172 -46.38 -38.05 17.23
N GLY A 173 -45.06 -37.76 17.18
CA GLY A 173 -44.05 -38.51 17.96
C GLY A 173 -43.06 -39.45 17.23
N ALA A 174 -41.95 -39.70 17.95
CA ALA A 174 -40.83 -40.64 17.77
C ALA A 174 -39.62 -40.13 16.92
N GLU A 175 -38.47 -39.80 17.53
CA GLU A 175 -37.36 -40.72 17.93
C GLU A 175 -36.67 -41.36 16.70
N ALA A 176 -35.34 -41.44 16.55
CA ALA A 176 -34.19 -41.21 17.40
C ALA A 176 -32.92 -41.08 16.48
N PRO A 177 -31.71 -40.89 17.03
CA PRO A 177 -30.48 -40.58 16.29
C PRO A 177 -29.74 -41.86 15.89
N ASP A 178 -28.95 -41.81 14.81
CA ASP A 178 -28.00 -42.89 14.52
C ASP A 178 -26.55 -42.42 14.68
N GLN A 179 -25.88 -43.04 15.64
CA GLN A 179 -24.47 -42.93 15.95
C GLN A 179 -23.89 -44.35 15.82
N HIS A 180 -22.96 -44.58 14.91
CA HIS A 180 -21.92 -45.61 15.01
C HIS A 180 -20.97 -45.39 13.82
N GLY A 181 -19.65 -45.39 13.96
CA GLY A 181 -18.79 -46.07 14.93
C GLY A 181 -17.53 -46.55 14.17
N PRO A 182 -16.46 -46.97 14.87
CA PRO A 182 -15.08 -46.58 14.53
C PRO A 182 -14.17 -47.69 13.96
N ASP A 183 -12.94 -47.27 13.63
CA ASP A 183 -11.62 -47.96 13.64
C ASP A 183 -11.47 -49.42 13.18
N THR A 184 -10.54 -49.61 12.23
CA THR A 184 -9.56 -50.72 12.14
C THR A 184 -8.42 -50.24 11.20
N ALA A 185 -7.13 -50.52 11.36
CA ALA A 185 -6.30 -51.23 12.33
C ALA A 185 -4.84 -50.75 12.13
#